data_AF-A0A164NQ51-F1
#
_entry.id   AF-A0A164NQ51-F1
#
_cell.length_a   1.000
_cell.length_b   1.000
_cell.length_c   1.000
_cell.angle_alpha   90.00
_cell.angle_beta   90.00
_cell.angle_gamma   90.00
#
_symmetry.space_group_name_H-M   'P 1'
#
loop_
_entity.id
_entity.type
_entity.pdbx_description
1 polymer ?
#
loop_
_entity_poly.entity_id
_entity_poly.type
_entity_poly.pdbx_seq_one_letter_code
_entity_poly.pdbx_strand_id
1 'polypeptide(L)'
;MRWSQITILSAALALVGNVMALPTNSTHSLNKRSVVCGLNVRTAVAEDCLHARPALNFVLSGSQTRPTVSRQQTPLGNDIPQGSACDHVVELQVLEAAMQASGMCHVVAALNSIGISRATQLQDMADVINGPSNLLFLASAINRAKATFVVNAMNSHTITSANVANVAVSAYLRDQFVTSGSLAVAQHLDTLINGILADAIHRANAIQALPPGQRATTQAQIIQQNFKATVNHVASIPNRLTVTTLWTRVLHTTVVHG
;
A
#
# COMPACT_ATOMS: atom_id res chain seq x y z
N MET A 1 29.99 -23.36 71.76
CA MET A 1 30.95 -24.23 71.03
C MET A 1 30.49 -24.25 69.59
N ARG A 2 31.04 -23.39 68.72
CA ARG A 2 32.24 -23.57 67.89
C ARG A 2 32.08 -24.65 66.79
N TRP A 3 32.21 -24.15 65.55
CA TRP A 3 32.66 -24.79 64.28
C TRP A 3 31.53 -25.34 63.39
N SER A 4 31.55 -25.26 62.05
CA SER A 4 32.28 -24.49 61.02
C SER A 4 31.57 -24.82 59.69
N GLN A 5 31.74 -23.97 58.68
CA GLN A 5 31.08 -24.02 57.38
C GLN A 5 31.57 -25.16 56.47
N ILE A 6 30.69 -25.69 55.62
CA ILE A 6 31.02 -26.09 54.24
C ILE A 6 29.88 -25.63 53.31
N THR A 7 30.21 -24.70 52.42
CA THR A 7 29.48 -24.34 51.20
C THR A 7 29.72 -25.36 50.10
N ILE A 8 28.68 -25.82 49.39
CA ILE A 8 28.77 -26.22 47.98
C ILE A 8 27.55 -25.69 47.22
N LEU A 9 27.85 -24.98 46.13
CA LEU A 9 26.96 -24.45 45.09
C LEU A 9 25.95 -25.47 44.55
N SER A 10 24.77 -24.99 44.18
CA SER A 10 24.07 -25.48 42.98
C SER A 10 23.21 -24.36 42.38
N ALA A 11 23.24 -24.34 41.06
CA ALA A 11 23.05 -23.19 40.20
C ALA A 11 21.59 -22.74 40.05
N ALA A 12 21.45 -21.44 39.79
CA ALA A 12 20.24 -20.84 39.26
C ALA A 12 19.91 -21.41 37.87
N LEU A 13 18.63 -21.71 37.63
CA LEU A 13 18.03 -21.62 36.31
C LEU A 13 16.67 -20.93 36.42
N ALA A 14 16.62 -19.70 35.91
CA ALA A 14 15.42 -18.97 35.59
C ALA A 14 14.92 -19.41 34.21
N LEU A 15 13.63 -19.72 34.09
CA LEU A 15 12.84 -19.63 32.86
C LEU A 15 11.42 -19.31 33.33
N VAL A 16 11.06 -18.03 33.54
CA VAL A 16 10.51 -17.15 32.50
C VAL A 16 9.78 -17.97 31.44
N GLY A 17 8.50 -18.24 31.67
CA GLY A 17 7.58 -18.68 30.63
C GLY A 17 7.36 -17.56 29.63
N ASN A 18 8.37 -17.30 28.80
CA ASN A 18 8.18 -16.62 27.55
C ASN A 18 7.35 -17.57 26.69
N VAL A 19 6.14 -17.16 26.33
CA VAL A 19 5.46 -17.70 25.15
C VAL A 19 6.29 -17.25 23.96
N MET A 20 7.37 -17.97 23.69
CA MET A 20 7.99 -17.95 22.37
C MET A 20 7.03 -18.72 21.47
N ALA A 21 6.15 -17.98 20.79
CA ALA A 21 5.66 -18.46 19.51
C ALA A 21 6.90 -18.71 18.65
N LEU A 22 7.23 -19.99 18.49
CA LEU A 22 8.16 -20.44 17.47
C LEU A 22 7.76 -19.79 16.14
N PRO A 23 8.71 -19.30 15.33
CA PRO A 23 8.39 -18.91 13.98
C PRO A 23 8.00 -20.20 13.25
N THR A 24 6.70 -20.42 13.10
CA THR A 24 6.21 -21.39 12.12
C THR A 24 6.68 -20.87 10.77
N ASN A 25 7.52 -21.64 10.09
CA ASN A 25 7.93 -21.44 8.70
C ASN A 25 6.69 -21.46 7.78
N SER A 26 5.93 -20.36 7.77
CA SER A 26 4.94 -20.03 6.75
C SER A 26 5.71 -19.32 5.63
N THR A 27 5.88 -20.01 4.51
CA THR A 27 6.53 -19.54 3.28
C THR A 27 5.65 -18.57 2.48
N HIS A 28 4.74 -17.85 3.13
CA HIS A 28 3.76 -17.01 2.46
C HIS A 28 4.02 -15.50 2.64
N SER A 29 5.29 -15.08 2.64
CA SER A 29 5.59 -13.66 2.57
C SER A 29 5.19 -13.09 1.20
N LEU A 30 4.36 -12.05 1.20
CA LEU A 30 4.28 -11.14 0.06
C LEU A 30 5.64 -10.40 -0.01
N ASN A 31 6.61 -10.95 -0.74
CA ASN A 31 7.99 -10.45 -0.88
C ASN A 31 8.09 -9.11 -1.65
N LYS A 32 7.32 -8.10 -1.25
CA LYS A 32 7.38 -6.76 -1.83
C LYS A 32 7.27 -5.73 -0.70
N ARG A 33 8.42 -5.28 -0.17
CA ARG A 33 8.45 -3.98 0.53
C ARG A 33 8.13 -2.93 -0.53
N SER A 34 7.18 -2.04 -0.25
CA SER A 34 6.89 -0.94 -1.18
C SER A 34 6.70 0.32 -0.37
N VAL A 35 7.47 1.35 -0.75
CA VAL A 35 7.70 2.52 0.06
C VAL A 35 6.94 3.69 -0.55
N VAL A 36 5.93 4.19 0.15
CA VAL A 36 5.20 5.41 -0.25
C VAL A 36 5.73 6.57 0.58
N CYS A 37 6.28 7.57 -0.10
CA CYS A 37 6.84 8.78 0.52
C CYS A 37 7.84 8.51 1.67
N GLY A 38 8.59 7.41 1.59
CA GLY A 38 9.58 7.02 2.60
C GLY A 38 9.06 6.13 3.73
N LEU A 39 7.78 5.71 3.70
CA LEU A 39 7.21 4.75 4.66
C LEU A 39 6.82 3.45 3.95
N ASN A 40 7.11 2.30 4.57
CA ASN A 40 6.54 1.04 4.12
C ASN A 40 5.07 0.98 4.55
N VAL A 41 4.16 1.11 3.58
CA VAL A 41 2.71 1.05 3.82
C VAL A 41 2.12 -0.32 3.48
N ARG A 42 2.92 -1.26 2.98
CA ARG A 42 2.51 -2.65 2.78
C ARG A 42 2.94 -3.50 3.97
N THR A 43 1.96 -3.83 4.81
CA THR A 43 2.15 -4.73 5.95
C THR A 43 1.34 -6.01 5.80
N ALA A 44 0.38 -6.04 4.88
CA ALA A 44 -0.42 -7.24 4.65
C ALA A 44 0.45 -8.41 4.18
N VAL A 45 0.16 -9.57 4.76
CA VAL A 45 0.71 -10.89 4.46
C VAL A 45 -0.41 -11.84 4.05
N ALA A 46 -0.06 -13.06 3.65
CA ALA A 46 -1.03 -14.07 3.28
C ALA A 46 -2.07 -14.34 4.37
N GLU A 47 -1.65 -14.29 5.62
CA GLU A 47 -2.48 -14.46 6.79
C GLU A 47 -3.58 -13.38 6.86
N ASP A 48 -3.36 -12.16 6.38
CA ASP A 48 -4.40 -11.12 6.39
C ASP A 48 -5.56 -11.45 5.46
N CYS A 49 -5.32 -12.08 4.31
CA CYS A 49 -6.41 -12.62 3.48
C CYS A 49 -7.16 -13.75 4.19
N LEU A 50 -6.48 -14.56 5.00
CA LEU A 50 -7.12 -15.60 5.82
C LEU A 50 -7.94 -15.01 6.97
N HIS A 51 -7.55 -13.87 7.53
CA HIS A 51 -8.35 -13.16 8.54
C HIS A 51 -9.54 -12.44 7.92
N ALA A 52 -9.32 -11.73 6.81
CA ALA A 52 -10.36 -10.97 6.09
C ALA A 52 -11.43 -11.86 5.46
N ARG A 53 -11.07 -13.10 5.08
CA ARG A 53 -11.95 -14.07 4.41
C ARG A 53 -12.72 -13.48 3.24
N PRO A 54 -12.03 -13.05 2.17
CA PRO A 54 -12.69 -12.63 0.94
C PRO A 54 -13.67 -13.71 0.49
N ALA A 55 -14.93 -13.34 0.27
CA ALA A 55 -15.97 -14.29 -0.15
C ALA A 55 -15.68 -14.91 -1.53
N LEU A 56 -14.89 -14.23 -2.35
CA LEU A 56 -14.60 -14.61 -3.71
C LEU A 56 -13.13 -14.96 -3.91
N ASN A 57 -12.92 -15.99 -4.73
CA ASN A 57 -11.65 -16.37 -5.31
C ASN A 57 -11.72 -16.24 -6.83
N PHE A 58 -10.67 -15.68 -7.44
CA PHE A 58 -10.56 -15.51 -8.89
C PHE A 58 -9.63 -16.57 -9.45
N VAL A 59 -10.18 -17.57 -10.12
CA VAL A 59 -9.42 -18.69 -10.65
C VAL A 59 -9.09 -18.50 -12.13
N LEU A 60 -7.93 -19.02 -12.51
CA LEU A 60 -7.50 -19.10 -13.91
C LEU A 60 -7.96 -20.44 -14.49
N SER A 61 -8.60 -20.37 -15.65
CA SER A 61 -9.08 -21.52 -16.43
C SER A 61 -8.82 -21.29 -17.92
N GLY A 62 -9.30 -22.19 -18.78
CA GLY A 62 -9.12 -22.09 -20.23
C GLY A 62 -7.80 -22.70 -20.71
N SER A 63 -7.36 -22.30 -21.90
CA SER A 63 -6.12 -22.80 -22.51
C SER A 63 -4.95 -21.85 -22.29
N GLN A 64 -3.73 -22.34 -22.53
CA GLN A 64 -2.51 -21.52 -22.49
C GLN A 64 -2.52 -20.36 -23.50
N THR A 65 -3.38 -20.39 -24.52
CA THR A 65 -3.50 -19.32 -25.53
C THR A 65 -4.76 -18.49 -25.38
N ARG A 66 -5.72 -18.96 -24.58
CA ARG A 66 -7.01 -18.31 -24.31
C ARG A 66 -7.37 -18.51 -22.83
N PRO A 67 -6.69 -17.80 -21.92
CA PRO A 67 -6.99 -17.87 -20.51
C PRO A 67 -8.35 -17.23 -20.24
N THR A 68 -9.09 -17.82 -19.32
CA THR A 68 -10.33 -17.28 -18.78
C THR A 68 -10.17 -17.09 -17.29
N VAL A 69 -10.73 -16.00 -16.76
CA VAL A 69 -10.78 -15.74 -15.32
C VAL A 69 -12.23 -15.85 -14.87
N SER A 70 -12.49 -16.66 -13.85
CA SER A 70 -13.83 -16.83 -13.29
C SER A 70 -13.83 -16.61 -11.79
N ARG A 71 -14.97 -16.11 -11.30
CA ARG A 71 -15.24 -15.99 -9.86
C ARG A 71 -15.70 -17.34 -9.34
N GLN A 72 -15.19 -17.72 -8.19
CA GLN A 72 -15.66 -18.84 -7.40
C GLN A 72 -15.89 -18.39 -5.97
N GLN A 73 -16.81 -19.03 -5.26
CA GLN A 73 -16.90 -18.86 -3.82
C GLN A 73 -15.61 -19.39 -3.20
N THR A 74 -15.05 -18.64 -2.26
CA THR A 74 -13.90 -19.08 -1.49
C THR A 74 -14.28 -20.36 -0.73
N PRO A 75 -13.53 -21.47 -0.87
CA PRO A 75 -13.77 -22.69 -0.11
C PRO A 75 -13.79 -22.43 1.39
N LEU A 76 -14.67 -23.15 2.10
CA LEU A 76 -14.63 -23.23 3.55
C LEU A 76 -13.33 -23.91 3.97
N GLY A 77 -12.65 -23.38 4.98
CA GLY A 77 -11.35 -23.90 5.45
C GLY A 77 -10.53 -22.83 6.15
N ASN A 78 -9.25 -23.06 6.45
CA ASN A 78 -8.33 -22.05 6.99
C ASN A 78 -7.13 -21.78 6.07
N ASP A 79 -7.21 -22.24 4.83
CA ASP A 79 -6.11 -22.20 3.86
C ASP A 79 -6.43 -21.28 2.69
N ILE A 80 -5.38 -20.80 2.03
CA ILE A 80 -5.51 -20.10 0.76
C ILE A 80 -6.01 -21.10 -0.28
N PRO A 81 -7.03 -20.75 -1.09
CA PRO A 81 -7.54 -21.65 -2.11
C PRO A 81 -6.42 -22.14 -3.04
N GLN A 82 -6.45 -23.43 -3.40
CA GLN A 82 -5.40 -24.04 -4.20
C GLN A 82 -5.14 -23.25 -5.50
N GLY A 83 -3.86 -23.02 -5.82
CA GLY A 83 -3.45 -22.26 -7.01
C GLY A 83 -3.69 -20.75 -6.92
N SER A 84 -4.10 -20.23 -5.76
CA SER A 84 -4.38 -18.83 -5.51
C SER A 84 -3.35 -18.21 -4.55
N ALA A 85 -3.30 -16.89 -4.52
CA ALA A 85 -2.48 -16.08 -3.63
C ALA A 85 -3.32 -14.92 -3.09
N CYS A 86 -2.89 -14.35 -1.96
CA CYS A 86 -3.45 -13.10 -1.44
C CYS A 86 -3.05 -11.93 -2.36
N ASP A 87 -4.03 -11.22 -2.90
CA ASP A 87 -3.86 -10.09 -3.81
C ASP A 87 -4.36 -8.80 -3.17
N HIS A 88 -3.68 -7.70 -3.48
CA HIS A 88 -4.23 -6.36 -3.29
C HIS A 88 -4.93 -5.93 -4.57
N VAL A 89 -6.24 -5.67 -4.55
CA VAL A 89 -6.99 -5.33 -5.77
C VAL A 89 -6.42 -4.09 -6.45
N VAL A 90 -6.24 -3.02 -5.69
CA VAL A 90 -5.45 -1.84 -6.08
C VAL A 90 -4.01 -2.08 -5.66
N GLU A 91 -3.12 -2.04 -6.64
CA GLU A 91 -1.69 -2.25 -6.44
C GLU A 91 -1.01 -1.01 -5.86
N LEU A 92 -0.06 -1.22 -4.95
CA LEU A 92 0.56 -0.13 -4.20
C LEU A 92 1.38 0.85 -5.06
N GLN A 93 1.89 0.39 -6.21
CA GLN A 93 2.58 1.28 -7.16
C GLN A 93 1.67 2.39 -7.69
N VAL A 94 0.34 2.20 -7.67
CA VAL A 94 -0.64 3.21 -8.10
C VAL A 94 -0.71 4.35 -7.09
N LEU A 95 -0.76 4.03 -5.80
CA LEU A 95 -0.72 5.00 -4.72
C LEU A 95 0.62 5.73 -4.70
N GLU A 96 1.73 5.01 -4.83
CA GLU A 96 3.07 5.60 -4.89
C GLU A 96 3.19 6.62 -6.04
N ALA A 97 2.79 6.21 -7.25
CA ALA A 97 2.84 7.07 -8.42
C ALA A 97 1.95 8.32 -8.28
N ALA A 98 0.73 8.17 -7.75
CA ALA A 98 -0.15 9.29 -7.47
C ALA A 98 0.46 10.27 -6.45
N MET A 99 0.98 9.75 -5.33
CA MET A 99 1.58 10.56 -4.26
C MET A 99 2.84 11.31 -4.71
N GLN A 100 3.66 10.71 -5.56
CA GLN A 100 4.83 11.35 -6.14
C GLN A 100 4.43 12.42 -7.16
N ALA A 101 3.60 12.08 -8.14
CA ALA A 101 3.23 12.98 -9.24
C ALA A 101 2.37 14.17 -8.80
N SER A 102 1.56 14.01 -7.75
CA SER A 102 0.77 15.10 -7.16
C SER A 102 1.57 16.06 -6.27
N GLY A 103 2.83 15.75 -5.98
CA GLY A 103 3.66 16.49 -5.02
C GLY A 103 3.33 16.19 -3.55
N MET A 104 2.43 15.25 -3.26
CA MET A 104 2.02 14.93 -1.90
C MET A 104 3.13 14.31 -1.05
N CYS A 105 4.10 13.61 -1.66
CA CYS A 105 5.30 13.19 -0.91
C CYS A 105 6.13 14.37 -0.38
N HIS A 106 6.11 15.53 -1.06
CA HIS A 106 6.76 16.74 -0.53
C HIS A 106 5.97 17.34 0.64
N VAL A 107 4.64 17.32 0.58
CA VAL A 107 3.78 17.72 1.71
C VAL A 107 4.05 16.84 2.93
N VAL A 108 4.11 15.53 2.74
CA VAL A 108 4.40 14.57 3.81
C VAL A 108 5.77 14.80 4.44
N ALA A 109 6.79 15.05 3.61
CA ALA A 109 8.12 15.39 4.08
C ALA A 109 8.15 16.74 4.84
N ALA A 110 7.38 17.73 4.39
CA ALA A 110 7.28 19.04 5.02
C ALA A 110 6.51 18.98 6.36
N LEU A 111 5.44 18.20 6.44
CA LEU A 111 4.76 17.91 7.72
C LEU A 111 5.72 17.24 8.72
N ASN A 112 6.56 16.33 8.23
CA ASN A 112 7.58 15.69 9.06
C ASN A 112 8.66 16.66 9.55
N SER A 113 9.01 17.70 8.79
CA SER A 113 10.00 18.69 9.23
C SER A 113 9.47 19.61 10.35
N ILE A 114 8.14 19.77 10.46
CA ILE A 114 7.49 20.49 11.57
C ILE A 114 7.02 19.57 12.70
N GLY A 115 7.46 18.30 12.71
CA GLY A 115 7.24 17.37 13.83
C GLY A 115 6.06 16.42 13.70
N ILE A 116 5.33 16.41 12.58
CA ILE A 116 4.23 15.45 12.34
C ILE A 116 4.80 14.20 11.67
N SER A 117 4.84 13.07 12.35
CA SER A 117 5.51 11.86 11.81
C SER A 117 4.86 11.34 10.52
N ARG A 118 5.65 10.78 9.61
CA ARG A 118 5.13 10.11 8.39
C ARG A 118 4.18 8.96 8.73
N ALA A 119 4.47 8.20 9.79
CA ALA A 119 3.62 7.09 10.23
C ALA A 119 2.21 7.60 10.55
N THR A 120 2.10 8.67 11.34
CA THR A 120 0.81 9.30 11.67
C THR A 120 0.05 9.75 10.43
N GLN A 121 0.74 10.33 9.45
CA GLN A 121 0.09 10.87 8.25
C GLN A 121 -0.39 9.79 7.28
N LEU A 122 0.34 8.68 7.19
CA LEU A 122 0.11 7.65 6.17
C LEU A 122 -0.62 6.41 6.71
N GLN A 123 -0.90 6.36 8.03
CA GLN A 123 -1.51 5.19 8.67
C GLN A 123 -2.86 4.85 8.05
N ASP A 124 -3.77 5.81 7.92
CA ASP A 124 -5.10 5.56 7.37
C ASP A 124 -5.03 4.99 5.93
N MET A 125 -4.06 5.43 5.13
CA MET A 125 -3.84 4.87 3.79
C MET A 125 -3.27 3.46 3.84
N ALA A 126 -2.36 3.18 4.79
CA ALA A 126 -1.90 1.82 5.03
C ALA A 126 -3.08 0.92 5.44
N ASP A 127 -3.97 1.39 6.31
CA ASP A 127 -5.14 0.62 6.75
C ASP A 127 -6.10 0.32 5.57
N VAL A 128 -6.30 1.27 4.66
CA VAL A 128 -7.10 1.05 3.44
C VAL A 128 -6.41 0.07 2.48
N ILE A 129 -5.10 0.21 2.25
CA ILE A 129 -4.35 -0.67 1.35
C ILE A 129 -4.33 -2.10 1.86
N ASN A 130 -4.10 -2.30 3.15
CA ASN A 130 -4.03 -3.63 3.78
C ASN A 130 -5.40 -4.14 4.26
N GLY A 131 -6.46 -3.34 4.09
CA GLY A 131 -7.79 -3.62 4.60
C GLY A 131 -8.57 -4.63 3.76
N PRO A 132 -9.62 -5.26 4.34
CA PRO A 132 -10.38 -6.33 3.72
C PRO A 132 -11.02 -5.93 2.37
N SER A 133 -11.36 -4.66 2.18
CA SER A 133 -11.89 -4.15 0.91
C SER A 133 -10.90 -4.20 -0.25
N ASN A 134 -9.59 -4.26 0.06
CA ASN A 134 -8.54 -4.35 -0.94
C ASN A 134 -7.92 -5.75 -1.02
N LEU A 135 -8.35 -6.71 -0.20
CA LEU A 135 -7.79 -8.06 -0.18
C LEU A 135 -8.72 -9.07 -0.87
N LEU A 136 -8.14 -9.90 -1.74
CA LEU A 136 -8.85 -11.04 -2.34
C LEU A 136 -7.94 -12.23 -2.62
N PHE A 137 -8.56 -13.39 -2.89
CA PHE A 137 -7.84 -14.53 -3.45
C PHE A 137 -7.82 -14.45 -4.97
N LEU A 138 -6.62 -14.56 -5.54
CA LEU A 138 -6.37 -14.48 -6.97
C LEU A 138 -5.44 -15.59 -7.42
N ALA A 139 -5.72 -16.22 -8.55
CA ALA A 139 -4.84 -17.20 -9.17
C ALA A 139 -3.39 -16.68 -9.22
N SER A 140 -2.44 -17.44 -8.70
CA SER A 140 -1.07 -16.95 -8.46
C SER A 140 -0.38 -16.50 -9.75
N ALA A 141 -0.71 -17.09 -10.90
CA ALA A 141 -0.19 -16.67 -12.20
C ALA A 141 -0.63 -15.25 -12.57
N ILE A 142 -1.89 -14.89 -12.29
CA ILE A 142 -2.42 -13.54 -12.52
C ILE A 142 -1.76 -12.56 -11.54
N ASN A 143 -1.73 -12.90 -10.25
CA ASN A 143 -1.11 -12.06 -9.21
C ASN A 143 0.38 -11.75 -9.51
N ARG A 144 1.14 -12.73 -10.02
CA ARG A 144 2.55 -12.49 -10.42
C ARG A 144 2.68 -11.52 -11.61
N ALA A 145 1.80 -11.62 -12.60
CA ALA A 145 1.85 -10.79 -13.80
C ALA A 145 1.26 -9.38 -13.61
N LYS A 146 0.34 -9.23 -12.64
CA LYS A 146 -0.43 -8.02 -12.40
C LYS A 146 0.43 -6.78 -12.19
N ALA A 147 1.47 -6.86 -11.35
CA ALA A 147 2.31 -5.70 -11.06
C ALA A 147 2.94 -5.08 -12.33
N THR A 148 3.48 -5.90 -13.24
CA THR A 148 4.05 -5.43 -14.50
C THR A 148 2.98 -4.86 -15.43
N PHE A 149 1.82 -5.52 -15.52
CA PHE A 149 0.68 -5.02 -16.28
C PHE A 149 0.25 -3.63 -15.78
N VAL A 150 0.10 -3.46 -14.47
CA VAL A 150 -0.33 -2.20 -13.84
C VAL A 150 0.68 -1.08 -14.10
N VAL A 151 1.99 -1.33 -13.94
CA VAL A 151 3.02 -0.33 -14.24
C VAL A 151 2.99 0.08 -15.71
N ASN A 152 2.91 -0.87 -16.64
CA ASN A 152 2.82 -0.56 -18.07
C ASN A 152 1.55 0.23 -18.40
N ALA A 153 0.41 -0.16 -17.82
CA ALA A 153 -0.86 0.52 -18.02
C ALA A 153 -0.87 1.95 -17.48
N MET A 154 -0.31 2.18 -16.28
CA MET A 154 -0.15 3.53 -15.73
C MET A 154 0.72 4.43 -16.62
N ASN A 155 1.78 3.85 -17.20
CA ASN A 155 2.69 4.55 -18.11
C ASN A 155 2.18 4.63 -19.56
N SER A 156 0.94 4.21 -19.82
CA SER A 156 0.34 4.19 -21.16
C SER A 156 1.15 3.39 -22.20
N HIS A 157 1.91 2.38 -21.77
CA HIS A 157 2.60 1.48 -22.67
C HIS A 157 1.61 0.55 -23.37
N THR A 158 1.88 0.23 -24.64
CA THR A 158 1.13 -0.78 -25.38
C THR A 158 1.29 -2.15 -24.72
N ILE A 159 0.17 -2.75 -24.31
CA ILE A 159 0.14 -4.09 -23.73
C ILE A 159 -0.41 -5.05 -24.79
N THR A 160 0.36 -6.08 -25.15
CA THR A 160 -0.01 -7.01 -26.23
C THR A 160 -0.44 -8.39 -25.71
N SER A 161 -1.21 -9.10 -26.52
CA SER A 161 -1.67 -10.48 -26.28
C SER A 161 -0.57 -11.53 -26.47
N ALA A 162 0.59 -11.15 -27.02
CA ALA A 162 1.75 -12.05 -27.15
C ALA A 162 2.19 -12.59 -25.78
N ASN A 163 2.05 -11.77 -24.73
CA ASN A 163 2.11 -12.26 -23.36
C ASN A 163 0.70 -12.59 -22.88
N VAL A 164 0.38 -13.88 -22.86
CA VAL A 164 -0.95 -14.39 -22.45
C VAL A 164 -1.33 -13.98 -21.03
N ALA A 165 -0.37 -13.76 -20.13
CA ALA A 165 -0.66 -13.30 -18.78
C ALA A 165 -1.34 -11.91 -18.78
N ASN A 166 -1.07 -11.07 -19.78
CA ASN A 166 -1.76 -9.78 -19.93
C ASN A 166 -3.26 -9.96 -20.22
N VAL A 167 -3.61 -10.99 -20.99
CA VAL A 167 -5.02 -11.32 -21.30
C VAL A 167 -5.74 -11.73 -20.01
N ALA A 168 -5.11 -12.59 -19.19
CA ALA A 168 -5.67 -13.03 -17.92
C ALA A 168 -5.81 -11.86 -16.92
N VAL A 169 -4.78 -11.01 -16.79
CA VAL A 169 -4.85 -9.82 -15.91
C VAL A 169 -5.92 -8.86 -16.40
N SER A 170 -6.05 -8.62 -17.71
CA SER A 170 -7.09 -7.74 -18.26
C SER A 170 -8.49 -8.31 -18.01
N ALA A 171 -8.70 -9.62 -18.19
CA ALA A 171 -9.97 -10.26 -17.89
C ALA A 171 -10.34 -10.15 -16.41
N TYR A 172 -9.37 -10.37 -15.51
CA TYR A 172 -9.54 -10.16 -14.07
C TYR A 172 -9.90 -8.70 -13.73
N LEU A 173 -9.16 -7.72 -14.26
CA LEU A 173 -9.38 -6.31 -13.96
C LEU A 173 -10.69 -5.75 -14.55
N ARG A 174 -11.20 -6.34 -15.64
CA ARG A 174 -12.48 -5.98 -16.26
C ARG A 174 -13.70 -6.58 -15.57
N ASP A 175 -13.47 -7.52 -14.68
CA ASP A 175 -14.53 -8.10 -13.87
C ASP A 175 -15.26 -6.98 -13.08
N GLN A 176 -16.59 -6.93 -13.16
CA GLN A 176 -17.36 -5.82 -12.57
C GLN A 176 -17.16 -5.68 -11.05
N PHE A 177 -17.01 -6.80 -10.32
CA PHE A 177 -16.78 -6.76 -8.87
C PHE A 177 -15.40 -6.18 -8.57
N VAL A 178 -14.38 -6.62 -9.32
CA VAL A 178 -13.01 -6.09 -9.22
C VAL A 178 -12.97 -4.61 -9.59
N THR A 179 -13.53 -4.24 -10.75
CA THR A 179 -13.57 -2.86 -11.25
C THR A 179 -14.21 -1.92 -10.23
N SER A 180 -15.43 -2.22 -9.78
CA SER A 180 -16.17 -1.33 -8.88
C SER A 180 -15.56 -1.26 -7.48
N GLY A 181 -15.17 -2.40 -6.90
CA GLY A 181 -14.55 -2.46 -5.58
C GLY A 181 -13.20 -1.75 -5.55
N SER A 182 -12.36 -1.96 -6.58
CA SER A 182 -11.06 -1.31 -6.66
C SER A 182 -11.14 0.19 -6.93
N LEU A 183 -12.14 0.66 -7.69
CA LEU A 183 -12.41 2.09 -7.82
C LEU A 183 -12.83 2.72 -6.49
N ALA A 184 -13.65 2.04 -5.68
CA ALA A 184 -14.02 2.53 -4.36
C ALA A 184 -12.81 2.65 -3.43
N VAL A 185 -11.89 1.66 -3.45
CA VAL A 185 -10.61 1.73 -2.73
C VAL A 185 -9.77 2.92 -3.20
N ALA A 186 -9.64 3.12 -4.52
CA ALA A 186 -8.89 4.24 -5.09
C ALA A 186 -9.48 5.61 -4.69
N GLN A 187 -10.80 5.75 -4.68
CA GLN A 187 -11.51 6.96 -4.24
C GLN A 187 -11.32 7.23 -2.74
N HIS A 188 -11.31 6.17 -1.92
CA HIS A 188 -11.04 6.31 -0.49
C HIS A 188 -9.62 6.80 -0.25
N LEU A 189 -8.62 6.26 -0.98
CA LEU A 189 -7.24 6.75 -0.92
C LEU A 189 -7.14 8.22 -1.33
N ASP A 190 -7.83 8.63 -2.41
CA ASP A 190 -7.86 10.04 -2.82
C ASP A 190 -8.45 10.96 -1.74
N THR A 191 -9.47 10.49 -1.02
CA THR A 191 -10.06 11.23 0.11
C THR A 191 -9.04 11.44 1.22
N LEU A 192 -8.29 10.39 1.59
CA LEU A 192 -7.24 10.47 2.62
C LEU A 192 -6.09 11.39 2.21
N ILE A 193 -5.65 11.32 0.94
CA ILE A 193 -4.62 12.21 0.38
C ILE A 193 -5.07 13.67 0.48
N ASN A 194 -6.32 13.96 0.10
CA ASN A 194 -6.87 15.31 0.21
C ASN A 194 -7.01 15.76 1.68
N GLY A 195 -7.31 14.84 2.59
CA GLY A 195 -7.31 15.10 4.03
C GLY A 195 -5.94 15.57 4.56
N ILE A 196 -4.85 14.89 4.16
CA ILE A 196 -3.48 15.28 4.50
C ILE A 196 -3.17 16.69 3.96
N LEU A 197 -3.55 16.97 2.72
CA LEU A 197 -3.32 18.29 2.13
C LEU A 197 -4.13 19.37 2.86
N ALA A 198 -5.38 19.10 3.22
CA ALA A 198 -6.23 20.04 3.95
C ALA A 198 -5.66 20.38 5.33
N ASP A 199 -5.20 19.38 6.10
CA ASP A 199 -4.50 19.59 7.37
C ASP A 199 -3.21 20.42 7.17
N ALA A 200 -2.43 20.10 6.14
CA ALA A 200 -1.21 20.85 5.83
C ALA A 200 -1.51 22.32 5.48
N ILE A 201 -2.54 22.58 4.67
CA ILE A 201 -2.99 23.95 4.33
C ILE A 201 -3.43 24.69 5.59
N HIS A 202 -4.23 24.05 6.45
CA HIS A 202 -4.66 24.65 7.71
C HIS A 202 -3.47 25.10 8.57
N ARG A 203 -2.48 24.22 8.73
CA ARG A 203 -1.23 24.53 9.47
C ARG A 203 -0.41 25.62 8.78
N ALA A 204 -0.32 25.60 7.45
CA ALA A 204 0.45 26.59 6.68
C ALA A 204 -0.16 28.00 6.81
N ASN A 205 -1.48 28.09 6.88
CA ASN A 205 -2.20 29.34 7.08
C ASN A 205 -2.01 29.92 8.48
N ALA A 206 -1.77 29.08 9.50
CA ALA A 206 -1.47 29.51 10.85
C ALA A 206 -0.06 30.11 11.01
N ILE A 207 0.84 29.89 10.05
CA ILE A 207 2.19 30.45 10.07
C ILE A 207 2.16 31.89 9.59
N GLN A 208 2.62 32.81 10.44
CA GLN A 208 2.73 34.23 10.09
C GLN A 208 3.68 34.44 8.91
N ALA A 209 3.26 35.29 7.96
CA ALA A 209 4.13 35.71 6.87
C ALA A 209 5.22 36.64 7.41
N LEU A 210 6.43 36.52 6.85
CA LEU A 210 7.49 37.48 7.14
C LEU A 210 7.14 38.85 6.56
N PRO A 211 7.53 39.95 7.22
CA PRO A 211 7.44 41.27 6.64
C PRO A 211 8.20 41.34 5.30
N PRO A 212 7.74 42.18 4.34
CA PRO A 212 8.43 42.35 3.06
C PRO A 212 9.91 42.67 3.24
N GLY A 213 10.78 41.97 2.51
CA GLY A 213 12.23 42.15 2.55
C GLY A 213 12.95 41.51 3.75
N GLN A 214 12.22 40.94 4.71
CA GLN A 214 12.84 40.20 5.81
C GLN A 214 13.07 38.73 5.46
N ARG A 215 14.15 38.17 6.01
CA ARG A 215 14.46 36.73 5.94
C ARG A 215 14.23 36.10 7.30
N ALA A 216 13.90 34.82 7.30
CA ALA A 216 13.83 34.05 8.54
C ALA A 216 15.21 34.06 9.21
N THR A 217 15.24 34.36 10.51
CA THR A 217 16.48 34.53 11.29
C THR A 217 16.80 33.33 12.17
N THR A 218 15.82 32.45 12.40
CA THR A 218 16.00 31.22 13.19
C THR A 218 15.72 29.99 12.34
N GLN A 219 16.35 28.87 12.70
CA GLN A 219 16.12 27.59 12.03
C GLN A 219 14.64 27.16 12.08
N ALA A 220 13.97 27.36 13.22
CA ALA A 220 12.55 27.05 13.37
C ALA A 220 11.68 27.88 12.40
N GLN A 221 11.98 29.18 12.28
CA GLN A 221 11.29 30.05 11.35
C GLN A 221 11.56 29.67 9.89
N ILE A 222 12.81 29.29 9.54
CA ILE A 222 13.16 28.79 8.20
C ILE A 222 12.32 27.54 7.87
N ILE A 223 12.25 26.57 8.79
CA ILE A 223 11.46 25.35 8.61
C ILE A 223 9.98 25.68 8.41
N GLN A 224 9.40 26.57 9.21
CA GLN A 224 8.01 26.99 9.08
C GLN A 224 7.72 27.68 7.75
N GLN A 225 8.58 28.60 7.31
CA GLN A 225 8.39 29.29 6.03
C GLN A 225 8.57 28.33 4.84
N ASN A 226 9.52 27.39 4.92
CA ASN A 226 9.68 26.35 3.91
C ASN A 226 8.45 25.44 3.85
N PHE A 227 7.93 25.00 5.00
CA PHE A 227 6.69 24.23 5.06
C PHE A 227 5.53 24.98 4.40
N LYS A 228 5.32 26.25 4.78
CA LYS A 228 4.28 27.10 4.17
C LYS A 228 4.45 27.23 2.66
N ALA A 229 5.67 27.46 2.18
CA ALA A 229 5.95 27.57 0.75
C ALA A 229 5.69 26.26 0.00
N THR A 230 6.12 25.11 0.54
CA THR A 230 5.87 23.78 -0.05
C THR A 230 4.37 23.50 -0.14
N VAL A 231 3.63 23.73 0.94
CA VAL A 231 2.18 23.48 0.96
C VAL A 231 1.46 24.38 -0.03
N ASN A 232 1.78 25.68 -0.07
CA ASN A 232 1.18 26.62 -1.01
C ASN A 232 1.47 26.23 -2.46
N HIS A 233 2.70 25.81 -2.76
CA HIS A 233 3.07 25.33 -4.08
C HIS A 233 2.24 24.11 -4.50
N VAL A 234 2.18 23.06 -3.66
CA VAL A 234 1.42 21.85 -3.97
C VAL A 234 -0.09 22.12 -4.05
N ALA A 235 -0.61 22.98 -3.17
CA ALA A 235 -2.01 23.40 -3.21
C ALA A 235 -2.37 24.13 -4.52
N SER A 236 -1.42 24.85 -5.12
CA SER A 236 -1.61 25.59 -6.37
C SER A 236 -1.55 24.73 -7.64
N ILE A 237 -1.09 23.47 -7.55
CA ILE A 237 -1.03 22.56 -8.71
C ILE A 237 -2.46 22.22 -9.14
N PRO A 238 -2.90 22.62 -10.36
CA PRO A 238 -4.21 22.26 -10.87
C PRO A 238 -4.24 20.78 -11.26
N ASN A 239 -5.40 20.14 -11.13
CA ASN A 239 -5.64 18.77 -11.62
C ASN A 239 -4.56 17.77 -11.18
N ARG A 240 -4.18 17.79 -9.89
CA ARG A 240 -3.22 16.83 -9.31
C ARG A 240 -3.61 15.41 -9.68
N LEU A 241 -2.62 14.61 -10.08
CA LEU A 241 -2.83 13.21 -10.44
C LEU A 241 -3.33 12.44 -9.21
N THR A 242 -4.46 11.75 -9.36
CA THR A 242 -5.09 10.99 -8.28
C THR A 242 -4.91 9.49 -8.45
N VAL A 243 -5.08 8.73 -7.37
CA VAL A 243 -5.10 7.26 -7.41
C VAL A 243 -6.24 6.80 -8.30
N THR A 244 -7.43 7.40 -8.20
CA THR A 244 -8.57 7.07 -9.05
C THR A 244 -8.26 7.30 -10.53
N THR A 245 -7.58 8.39 -10.88
CA THR A 245 -7.24 8.70 -12.28
C THR A 245 -6.28 7.68 -12.86
N LEU A 246 -5.21 7.34 -12.13
CA LEU A 246 -4.26 6.30 -12.55
C LEU A 246 -4.91 4.93 -12.60
N TRP A 247 -5.72 4.58 -11.61
CA TRP A 247 -6.39 3.29 -11.56
C TRP A 247 -7.43 3.12 -12.66
N THR A 248 -8.18 4.19 -12.97
CA THR A 248 -9.10 4.23 -14.11
C THR A 248 -8.34 3.94 -15.41
N ARG A 249 -7.15 4.54 -15.62
CA ARG A 249 -6.30 4.23 -16.77
C ARG A 249 -5.93 2.73 -16.82
N VAL A 250 -5.58 2.14 -15.68
CA VAL A 250 -5.28 0.70 -15.57
C VAL A 250 -6.48 -0.15 -15.96
N LEU A 251 -7.65 0.13 -15.40
CA LEU A 251 -8.89 -0.62 -15.66
C LEU A 251 -9.35 -0.52 -17.13
N HIS A 252 -9.15 0.64 -17.76
CA HIS A 252 -9.52 0.87 -19.15
C HIS A 252 -8.45 0.46 -20.17
N THR A 253 -7.28 0.02 -19.72
CA THR A 253 -6.22 -0.41 -20.65
C THR A 253 -6.69 -1.60 -21.50
N THR A 254 -6.42 -1.50 -22.80
CA THR A 254 -6.76 -2.53 -23.78
C THR A 254 -5.54 -3.38 -24.09
N VAL A 255 -5.71 -4.70 -24.11
CA VAL A 255 -4.70 -5.61 -24.63
C VAL A 255 -4.89 -5.69 -26.14
N VAL A 256 -3.90 -5.24 -26.91
CA VAL A 256 -3.95 -5.27 -28.38
C VAL A 256 -3.41 -6.59 -28.91
N HIS A 257 -3.84 -6.99 -30.11
CA HIS A 257 -3.26 -8.15 -30.76
C HIS A 257 -1.79 -7.87 -31.09
N GLY A 258 -0.90 -8.68 -30.52
CA GLY A 258 0.54 -8.64 -30.79
C GLY A 258 0.98 -9.65 -31.84
#